data_AF-A0A9E2PW12-F1
#
_entry.id   AF-A0A9E2PW12-F1
#
_cell.length_a   1.000
_cell.length_b   1.000
_cell.length_c   1.000
_cell.angle_alpha   90.00
_cell.angle_beta   90.00
_cell.angle_gamma   90.00
#
_symmetry.space_group_name_H-M   'P 1'
#
loop_
_entity.id
_entity.type
_entity.pdbx_description
1 polymer ?
#
loop_
_entity_poly.entity_id
_entity_poly.type
_entity_poly.pdbx_seq_one_letter_code
_entity_poly.pdbx_strand_id
1 'polypeptide(L)'
;MEPLDLGNLFERRKKSIFGDILPESHMNACFTCGTCSGGCPLTGMESTKDEALDARKAIRMAVFGMDKELIDSRFVWICTGCQRCEIGCP
;
A
#
# COMPACT_ATOMS: atom_id res chain seq x y z
N MET A 1 13.65 -9.82 -6.28
CA MET A 1 12.17 -9.83 -6.21
C MET A 1 11.68 -10.40 -7.53
N GLU A 2 10.88 -11.47 -7.48
CA GLU A 2 10.23 -12.01 -8.68
C GLU A 2 9.30 -10.96 -9.29
N PRO A 3 9.25 -10.81 -10.62
CA PRO A 3 8.33 -9.90 -11.28
C PRO A 3 6.87 -10.22 -10.95
N LEU A 4 6.07 -9.17 -10.74
CA LEU A 4 4.62 -9.33 -10.53
C LEU A 4 3.95 -9.77 -11.84
N ASP A 5 3.34 -10.95 -11.84
CA ASP A 5 2.41 -11.35 -12.90
C ASP A 5 1.11 -10.53 -12.78
N LEU A 6 0.88 -9.63 -13.73
CA LEU A 6 -0.33 -8.81 -13.78
C LEU A 6 -1.49 -9.53 -14.47
N GLY A 7 -1.23 -10.62 -15.20
CA GLY A 7 -2.27 -11.40 -15.89
C GLY A 7 -3.22 -12.12 -14.94
N ASN A 8 -2.81 -12.33 -13.68
CA ASN A 8 -3.60 -12.99 -12.64
C ASN A 8 -4.07 -12.04 -11.52
N LEU A 9 -3.98 -10.71 -11.71
CA LEU A 9 -4.21 -9.73 -10.66
C LEU A 9 -5.59 -9.88 -9.97
N PHE A 10 -6.64 -10.16 -10.76
CA PHE A 10 -7.98 -10.39 -10.21
C PHE A 10 -8.01 -11.57 -9.23
N GLU A 11 -7.39 -12.69 -9.60
CA GLU A 11 -7.31 -13.88 -8.74
C GLU A 11 -6.46 -13.63 -7.50
N ARG A 12 -5.40 -12.82 -7.61
CA ARG A 12 -4.58 -12.42 -6.46
C ARG A 12 -5.36 -11.56 -5.48
N ARG A 13 -6.11 -10.57 -5.97
CA ARG A 13 -6.99 -9.73 -5.13
C ARG A 13 -8.05 -10.55 -4.43
N LYS A 14 -8.68 -11.51 -5.13
CA LYS A 14 -9.69 -12.39 -4.55
C LYS A 14 -9.15 -13.27 -3.42
N LYS A 15 -7.88 -13.65 -3.47
CA LYS A 15 -7.20 -14.42 -2.42
C LYS A 15 -6.57 -13.54 -1.33
N SER A 16 -6.62 -12.22 -1.49
CA SER A 16 -6.03 -11.30 -0.53
C SER A 16 -6.80 -11.34 0.78
N ILE A 17 -6.09 -11.21 1.90
CA ILE A 17 -6.69 -11.02 3.22
C ILE A 17 -7.50 -9.71 3.30
N PHE A 18 -7.27 -8.78 2.38
CA PHE A 18 -8.01 -7.53 2.27
C PHE A 18 -9.22 -7.63 1.34
N GLY A 19 -9.43 -8.77 0.67
CA GLY A 19 -10.47 -8.93 -0.35
C GLY A 19 -11.89 -8.65 0.15
N ASP A 20 -12.17 -8.92 1.43
CA ASP A 20 -13.47 -8.69 2.04
C ASP A 20 -13.63 -7.27 2.63
N ILE A 21 -12.53 -6.54 2.80
CA ILE A 21 -12.48 -5.23 3.49
C ILE A 21 -12.33 -4.08 2.49
N LEU A 22 -11.60 -4.32 1.39
CA LEU A 22 -11.37 -3.36 0.32
C LEU A 22 -12.18 -3.76 -0.92
N PRO A 23 -13.36 -3.16 -1.14
CA PRO A 23 -14.11 -3.42 -2.36
C PRO A 23 -13.31 -2.96 -3.59
N GLU A 24 -13.56 -3.61 -4.73
CA GLU A 24 -12.83 -3.34 -5.97
C GLU A 24 -12.89 -1.87 -6.40
N SER A 25 -14.02 -1.20 -6.14
CA SER A 25 -14.18 0.24 -6.38
C SER A 25 -13.16 1.08 -5.62
N HIS A 26 -12.83 0.74 -4.37
CA HIS A 26 -11.82 1.44 -3.58
C HIS A 26 -10.40 1.08 -4.06
N MET A 27 -10.16 -0.18 -4.42
CA MET A 27 -8.86 -0.62 -4.94
C MET A 27 -8.48 0.09 -6.25
N ASN A 28 -9.47 0.38 -7.09
CA ASN A 28 -9.28 1.04 -8.38
C ASN A 28 -9.39 2.58 -8.29
N ALA A 29 -9.79 3.15 -7.15
CA ALA A 29 -9.87 4.61 -6.97
C ALA A 29 -8.48 5.27 -6.92
N CYS A 30 -7.45 4.54 -6.49
CA CYS A 30 -6.08 5.07 -6.38
C CYS A 30 -5.44 5.24 -7.78
N PHE A 31 -5.31 6.47 -8.24
CA PHE A 31 -4.59 6.82 -9.48
C PHE A 31 -3.11 7.13 -9.27
N THR A 32 -2.54 6.72 -8.13
CA THR A 32 -1.10 6.78 -7.83
C THR A 32 -0.45 8.17 -7.78
N CYS A 33 -1.21 9.22 -7.44
CA CYS A 33 -0.73 10.60 -7.39
C CYS A 33 0.42 10.88 -6.42
N GLY A 34 0.51 10.14 -5.30
CA GLY A 34 1.57 10.30 -4.31
C GLY A 34 1.29 11.33 -3.20
N THR A 35 0.09 11.92 -3.13
CA THR A 35 -0.27 12.84 -2.03
C THR A 35 -0.08 12.20 -0.66
N CYS A 36 -0.46 10.92 -0.51
CA CYS A 36 -0.24 10.16 0.71
C CYS A 36 1.24 9.99 1.06
N SER A 37 2.12 9.74 0.09
CA SER A 37 3.57 9.65 0.32
C SER A 37 4.15 11.01 0.74
N GLY A 38 3.71 12.11 0.11
CA GLY A 38 4.18 13.46 0.44
C GLY A 38 3.72 13.96 1.81
N GLY A 39 2.51 13.58 2.24
CA GLY A 39 1.98 13.97 3.56
C GLY A 39 2.43 13.07 4.72
N CYS A 40 2.89 11.85 4.44
CA CYS A 40 3.27 10.89 5.46
C CYS A 40 4.60 11.29 6.13
N PRO A 41 4.66 11.43 7.47
CA PRO A 41 5.90 11.78 8.16
C PRO A 41 6.97 10.66 8.11
N LEU A 42 6.57 9.43 7.77
CA LEU A 42 7.46 8.27 7.71
C LEU A 42 8.21 8.17 6.39
N THR A 43 7.77 8.88 5.34
CA THR A 43 8.39 8.80 4.03
C THR A 43 9.84 9.28 4.11
N GLY A 44 10.78 8.41 3.75
CA GLY A 44 12.21 8.72 3.77
C GLY A 44 12.86 8.73 5.16
N MET A 45 12.17 8.27 6.20
CA MET A 45 12.79 8.07 7.51
C MET A 45 13.78 6.90 7.49
N GLU A 46 14.76 6.93 8.39
CA GLU A 46 15.74 5.85 8.60
C GLU A 46 15.05 4.48 8.79
N SER A 47 13.92 4.46 9.50
CA SER A 47 13.12 3.25 9.75
C SER A 47 12.48 2.63 8.49
N THR A 48 12.33 3.40 7.40
CA THR A 48 11.69 2.95 6.15
C THR A 48 12.63 2.93 4.95
N LYS A 49 13.85 3.48 5.08
CA LYS A 49 14.74 3.69 3.93
C LYS A 49 15.21 2.39 3.29
N ASP A 50 15.47 1.36 4.10
CA ASP A 50 16.02 0.08 3.61
C ASP A 50 15.03 -0.68 2.73
N GLU A 51 13.74 -0.54 3.02
CA GLU A 51 12.65 -1.17 2.26
C GLU A 51 12.22 -0.29 1.07
N ALA A 52 12.70 0.96 1.01
CA ALA A 52 12.26 1.99 0.08
C ALA A 52 10.72 2.10 0.00
N LEU A 53 10.01 1.89 1.12
CA LEU A 53 8.56 1.95 1.20
C LEU A 53 8.05 3.33 1.59
N ASP A 54 6.85 3.64 1.10
CA ASP A 54 6.09 4.85 1.41
C ASP A 54 4.59 4.51 1.41
N ALA A 55 3.75 5.46 1.84
CA ALA A 55 2.31 5.21 2.01
C ALA A 55 1.62 4.76 0.70
N ARG A 56 1.99 5.34 -0.45
CA ARG A 56 1.45 4.95 -1.76
C ARG A 56 1.88 3.53 -2.12
N LYS A 57 3.15 3.17 -1.88
CA LYS A 57 3.65 1.82 -2.15
C LYS A 57 2.94 0.78 -1.28
N ALA A 58 2.78 1.05 0.02
CA ALA A 58 2.04 0.18 0.93
C ALA A 58 0.59 -0.05 0.48
N ILE A 59 -0.13 1.02 0.12
CA ILE A 59 -1.49 0.93 -0.43
C ILE A 59 -1.50 0.10 -1.72
N ARG A 60 -0.54 0.31 -2.62
CA ARG A 60 -0.47 -0.43 -3.89
C ARG A 60 -0.12 -1.90 -3.70
N MET A 61 0.67 -2.25 -2.70
CA MET A 61 0.94 -3.64 -2.33
C MET A 61 -0.36 -4.36 -1.90
N ALA A 62 -1.20 -3.71 -1.09
CA ALA A 62 -2.52 -4.24 -0.75
C ALA A 62 -3.40 -4.43 -2.00
N VAL A 63 -3.45 -3.43 -2.89
CA VAL A 63 -4.20 -3.50 -4.16
C VAL A 63 -3.70 -4.61 -5.10
N PHE A 64 -2.43 -4.99 -5.00
CA PHE A 64 -1.84 -6.05 -5.82
C PHE A 64 -1.89 -7.44 -5.17
N GLY A 65 -2.49 -7.58 -3.98
CA GLY A 65 -2.49 -8.84 -3.25
C GLY A 65 -1.06 -9.29 -2.90
N MET A 66 -0.20 -8.33 -2.52
CA MET A 66 1.15 -8.57 -1.99
C MET A 66 1.11 -8.58 -0.46
N ASP A 67 0.16 -9.33 0.10
CA ASP A 67 -0.18 -9.24 1.52
C ASP A 67 0.98 -9.67 2.40
N LYS A 68 1.68 -10.74 2.03
CA LYS A 68 2.83 -11.24 2.79
C LYS A 68 3.93 -10.19 2.84
N GLU A 69 4.30 -9.64 1.69
CA GLU A 69 5.33 -8.61 1.60
C GLU A 69 4.93 -7.34 2.36
N LEU A 70 3.65 -6.99 2.35
CA LEU A 70 3.14 -5.82 3.06
C LEU A 70 3.17 -6.02 4.58
N ILE A 71 2.72 -7.18 5.05
CA ILE A 71 2.69 -7.54 6.48
C ILE A 71 4.10 -7.72 7.03
N ASP A 72 5.01 -8.28 6.25
CA ASP A 72 6.41 -8.46 6.66
C ASP A 72 7.20 -7.15 6.61
N SER A 73 6.68 -6.10 5.95
CA SER A 73 7.31 -4.78 5.94
C SER A 73 7.16 -4.05 7.26
N ARG A 74 8.17 -3.27 7.65
CA ARG A 74 8.07 -2.42 8.85
C ARG A 74 7.05 -1.30 8.66
N PHE A 75 6.87 -0.82 7.43
CA PHE A 75 6.10 0.40 7.12
C PHE A 75 4.70 0.42 7.75
N VAL A 76 3.93 -0.67 7.65
CA VAL A 76 2.56 -0.73 8.20
C VAL A 76 2.53 -0.74 9.72
N TRP A 77 3.57 -1.29 10.37
CA TRP A 77 3.65 -1.42 11.83
C TRP A 77 4.16 -0.17 12.55
N ILE A 78 4.81 0.72 11.82
CA ILE A 78 5.26 2.01 12.36
C ILE A 78 4.32 3.16 11.98
N CYS A 79 3.24 2.88 11.25
CA CYS A 79 2.20 3.83 10.92
C CYS A 79 1.66 4.49 12.20
N THR A 80 1.69 5.83 12.27
CA THR A 80 1.29 6.58 13.45
C THR A 80 -0.23 6.82 13.54
N GLY A 81 -1.00 6.39 12.54
CA GLY A 81 -2.44 6.66 12.49
C GLY A 81 -2.81 8.15 12.38
N CYS A 82 -1.89 9.00 11.90
CA CYS A 82 -2.09 10.46 11.87
C CYS A 82 -3.08 10.97 10.80
N GLN A 83 -3.62 10.09 9.95
CA GLN A 83 -4.66 10.37 8.93
C GLN A 83 -4.32 11.41 7.85
N ARG A 84 -3.12 11.98 7.82
CA ARG A 84 -2.73 12.97 6.78
C ARG A 84 -2.88 12.45 5.35
N CYS A 85 -2.55 11.17 5.14
CA CYS A 85 -2.70 10.52 3.84
C CYS A 85 -4.16 10.33 3.42
N GLU A 86 -5.07 10.17 4.37
CA GLU A 86 -6.50 10.01 4.14
C GLU A 86 -7.14 11.37 3.85
N ILE A 87 -6.89 12.37 4.71
CA ILE A 87 -7.42 13.73 4.58
C ILE A 87 -6.97 14.39 3.26
N GLY A 88 -5.73 14.15 2.85
CA GLY A 88 -5.19 14.67 1.61
C GLY A 88 -5.50 13.83 0.36
N CYS A 89 -6.18 12.68 0.50
CA CYS A 89 -6.52 11.86 -0.66
C CYS A 89 -7.56 12.58 -1.53
N PRO A 90 -7.28 12.82 -2.82
CA PRO A 90 -8.23 13.45 -3.75
C PRO A 90 -9.32 12.49 -4.23
#